data_AF-A0AAJ0EAZ7-F1
#
_entry.id   AF-A0AAJ0EAZ7-F1
#
_cell.length_a   1.000
_cell.length_b   1.000
_cell.length_c   1.000
_cell.angle_alpha   90.00
_cell.angle_beta   90.00
_cell.angle_gamma   90.00
#
_symmetry.space_group_name_H-M   'P 1'
#
loop_
_entity.id
_entity.type
_entity.pdbx_description
1 polymer ?
#
loop_
_entity_poly.entity_id
_entity_poly.type
_entity_poly.pdbx_seq_one_letter_code
_entity_poly.pdbx_strand_id
1 'polypeptide(L)'
;MKLSVGLAAALTGVATALSSDQPADVYLLQSKQPSSSDIPSLPRQIARLILLQRLSPEGQHASWDLPESISNEKAVSYLNEFGKAPQALFTNAASTDPSQLVVMLEGITADDAKTLQKSLATSGPTFRVGDAPSITANDMLLANDLPSVGVTVKNCAFDKAINPFAEQCWSGKSSVVRFDTKKDSSILVSLTENATLLKQLAANGEMETVIIAMPESSRNSKLRHWSSKPEELRRRQAEEVMTMTETDDHDQPAPTTPVQSTAPFVGNAERGTIPSCFGSQDACVKATGNCSGHGECLNKYARADGQSAGTCFSCLCLGTKNETTGSVTHWGGKTCSKIDVSVPFWLFVGFGIAMVGTLTFAIGLLFSVGEEKLPGVIGAGVSKTK
;
A
#
# COMPACT_ATOMS: atom_id res chain seq x y z
N MET A 1 -58.56 -40.96 -10.59
CA MET A 1 -58.47 -39.86 -11.58
C MET A 1 -57.92 -38.65 -10.84
N LYS A 2 -56.90 -37.90 -11.23
CA LYS A 2 -55.87 -37.90 -12.28
C LYS A 2 -54.71 -37.05 -11.70
N LEU A 3 -53.49 -37.39 -12.11
CA LEU A 3 -52.21 -36.69 -11.85
C LEU A 3 -52.10 -35.33 -12.56
N SER A 4 -51.37 -34.41 -11.94
CA SER A 4 -50.51 -33.37 -12.57
C SER A 4 -49.91 -32.51 -11.44
N VAL A 5 -48.67 -32.71 -10.98
CA VAL A 5 -47.36 -32.28 -11.53
C VAL A 5 -47.37 -30.84 -12.03
N GLY A 6 -46.61 -29.98 -11.35
CA GLY A 6 -46.31 -28.60 -11.75
C GLY A 6 -45.09 -28.08 -10.98
N LEU A 7 -43.91 -28.46 -11.46
CA LEU A 7 -42.60 -28.00 -10.98
C LEU A 7 -42.29 -26.64 -11.61
N ALA A 8 -42.15 -25.57 -10.82
CA ALA A 8 -41.67 -24.28 -11.31
C ALA A 8 -40.29 -24.01 -10.69
N ALA A 9 -39.25 -24.39 -11.43
CA ALA A 9 -37.88 -23.96 -11.18
C ALA A 9 -37.71 -22.54 -11.74
N ALA A 10 -37.60 -21.55 -10.87
CA ALA A 10 -37.14 -20.22 -11.25
C ALA A 10 -35.60 -20.23 -11.28
N LEU A 11 -35.04 -20.45 -12.47
CA LEU A 11 -33.61 -20.27 -12.73
C LEU A 11 -33.34 -18.76 -12.90
N THR A 12 -32.86 -18.13 -11.85
CA THR A 12 -32.16 -16.84 -11.95
C THR A 12 -30.82 -17.09 -12.65
N GLY A 13 -30.76 -16.69 -13.92
CA GLY A 13 -29.53 -16.68 -14.70
C GLY A 13 -28.56 -15.62 -14.17
N VAL A 14 -27.57 -16.05 -13.41
CA VAL A 14 -26.29 -15.34 -13.32
C VAL A 14 -25.36 -16.06 -14.28
N ALA A 15 -24.95 -15.38 -15.35
CA ALA A 15 -23.88 -15.87 -16.20
C ALA A 15 -22.58 -15.81 -15.38
N THR A 16 -22.27 -16.89 -14.65
CA THR A 16 -20.94 -17.08 -14.09
C THR A 16 -20.01 -17.48 -15.23
N ALA A 17 -19.08 -16.58 -15.54
CA ALA A 17 -17.91 -16.92 -16.32
C ALA A 17 -17.27 -18.18 -15.71
N LEU A 18 -16.99 -19.18 -16.53
CA LEU A 18 -16.30 -20.41 -16.16
C LEU A 18 -14.90 -20.08 -15.60
N SER A 19 -14.81 -19.88 -14.29
CA SER A 19 -13.58 -19.76 -13.50
C SER A 19 -13.47 -21.00 -12.61
N SER A 20 -12.24 -21.54 -12.48
CA SER A 20 -11.84 -22.64 -11.59
C SER A 20 -12.85 -22.96 -10.49
N ASP A 21 -13.44 -24.15 -10.55
CA ASP A 21 -14.57 -24.60 -9.69
C ASP A 21 -14.23 -24.72 -8.19
N GLN A 22 -12.97 -24.48 -7.79
CA GLN A 22 -12.54 -24.53 -6.39
C GLN A 22 -11.75 -23.28 -6.01
N PRO A 23 -12.06 -22.67 -4.86
CA PRO A 23 -11.29 -21.56 -4.31
C PRO A 23 -9.93 -22.04 -3.81
N ALA A 24 -8.96 -21.13 -3.72
CA ALA A 24 -7.70 -21.42 -3.04
C ALA A 24 -7.83 -21.11 -1.55
N ASP A 25 -7.50 -22.08 -0.70
CA ASP A 25 -7.53 -21.92 0.76
C ASP A 25 -6.25 -21.21 1.23
N VAL A 26 -6.39 -20.23 2.11
CA VAL A 26 -5.27 -19.46 2.66
C VAL A 26 -5.26 -19.56 4.18
N TYR A 27 -4.11 -19.94 4.74
CA TYR A 27 -3.89 -20.08 6.18
C TYR A 27 -2.89 -19.02 6.65
N LEU A 28 -3.27 -18.20 7.62
CA LEU A 28 -2.41 -17.20 8.25
C LEU A 28 -2.02 -17.68 9.66
N LEU A 29 -0.75 -18.02 9.82
CA LEU A 29 -0.14 -18.32 11.10
C LEU A 29 0.49 -17.03 11.64
N GLN A 30 -0.24 -16.33 12.49
CA GLN A 30 0.16 -15.04 13.06
C GLN A 30 -0.20 -14.95 14.54
N SER A 31 0.46 -14.02 15.25
CA SER A 31 0.26 -13.79 16.69
C SER A 31 -1.19 -13.43 17.03
N LYS A 32 -1.80 -12.55 16.22
CA LYS A 32 -3.19 -12.11 16.35
C LYS A 32 -4.09 -12.90 15.40
N GLN A 33 -4.76 -13.92 15.91
CA GLN A 33 -5.76 -14.65 15.13
C GLN A 33 -7.01 -13.78 14.92
N PRO A 34 -7.68 -13.89 13.76
CA PRO A 34 -8.93 -13.18 13.51
C PRO A 34 -10.01 -13.63 14.50
N SER A 35 -10.85 -12.68 14.94
CA SER A 35 -11.88 -12.91 15.94
C SER A 35 -13.17 -13.53 15.38
N SER A 36 -13.31 -13.58 14.05
CA SER A 36 -14.51 -14.10 13.38
C SER A 36 -14.38 -15.59 13.07
N SER A 37 -15.47 -16.33 13.24
CA SER A 37 -15.62 -17.72 12.78
C SER A 37 -15.97 -17.82 11.29
N ASP A 38 -16.37 -16.71 10.66
CA ASP A 38 -16.71 -16.69 9.24
C ASP A 38 -15.44 -16.69 8.39
N ILE A 39 -15.42 -17.56 7.37
CA ILE A 39 -14.31 -17.65 6.42
C ILE A 39 -14.68 -16.87 5.16
N PRO A 40 -14.18 -15.62 4.99
CA PRO A 40 -14.54 -14.81 3.85
C PRO A 40 -13.90 -15.34 2.55
N SER A 41 -14.61 -15.14 1.44
CA SER A 41 -14.08 -15.34 0.09
C SER A 41 -13.66 -13.97 -0.47
N LEU A 42 -12.37 -13.82 -0.72
CA LEU A 42 -11.72 -12.60 -1.19
C LEU A 42 -11.46 -12.67 -2.70
N PRO A 43 -11.57 -11.54 -3.42
CA PRO A 43 -11.05 -11.44 -4.78
C PRO A 43 -9.54 -11.65 -4.81
N ARG A 44 -9.02 -12.31 -5.87
CA ARG A 44 -7.58 -12.49 -6.09
C ARG A 44 -6.77 -11.18 -5.99
N GLN A 45 -7.33 -10.06 -6.42
CA GLN A 45 -6.71 -8.74 -6.31
C GLN A 45 -6.45 -8.31 -4.86
N ILE A 46 -7.40 -8.56 -3.96
CA ILE A 46 -7.24 -8.26 -2.53
C ILE A 46 -6.19 -9.19 -1.92
N ALA A 47 -6.26 -10.49 -2.23
CA ALA A 47 -5.26 -11.46 -1.76
C ALA A 47 -3.84 -11.08 -2.22
N ARG A 48 -3.68 -10.60 -3.46
CA ARG A 48 -2.42 -10.04 -3.97
C ARG A 48 -1.93 -8.87 -3.12
N LEU A 49 -2.79 -7.90 -2.83
CA LEU A 49 -2.42 -6.73 -2.02
C LEU A 49 -2.03 -7.13 -0.59
N ILE A 50 -2.73 -8.09 0.02
CA ILE A 50 -2.36 -8.65 1.33
C ILE A 50 -0.95 -9.24 1.27
N LEU A 51 -0.63 -10.07 0.27
CA LEU A 51 0.70 -10.66 0.12
C LEU A 51 1.79 -9.60 -0.05
N LEU A 52 1.54 -8.61 -0.91
CA LEU A 52 2.50 -7.53 -1.14
C LEU A 52 2.73 -6.70 0.12
N GLN A 53 1.66 -6.32 0.83
CA GLN A 53 1.77 -5.56 2.08
C GLN A 53 2.54 -6.34 3.15
N ARG A 54 2.33 -7.65 3.24
CA ARG A 54 3.03 -8.51 4.20
C ARG A 54 4.50 -8.68 3.89
N LEU A 55 4.84 -8.84 2.62
CA LEU A 55 6.23 -9.09 2.23
C LEU A 55 7.06 -7.81 2.08
N SER A 56 6.43 -6.65 1.88
CA SER A 56 7.12 -5.39 1.63
C SER A 56 8.03 -4.99 2.81
N PRO A 57 9.30 -4.63 2.57
CA PRO A 57 10.17 -4.01 3.56
C PRO A 57 9.59 -2.70 4.10
N GLU A 58 10.03 -2.29 5.29
CA GLU A 58 9.63 -1.01 5.89
C GLU A 58 9.91 0.16 4.92
N GLY A 59 8.93 1.06 4.77
CA GLY A 59 9.00 2.22 3.88
C GLY A 59 8.69 1.93 2.40
N GLN A 60 8.65 0.67 1.99
CA GLN A 60 8.25 0.27 0.65
C GLN A 60 6.75 -0.05 0.64
N HIS A 61 6.04 0.39 -0.39
CA HIS A 61 4.60 0.15 -0.54
C HIS A 61 4.28 -0.25 -1.97
N ALA A 62 3.35 -1.19 -2.12
CA ALA A 62 2.78 -1.52 -3.41
C ALA A 62 1.86 -0.40 -3.88
N SER A 63 1.73 -0.26 -5.20
CA SER A 63 0.62 0.46 -5.81
C SER A 63 -0.72 -0.14 -5.34
N TRP A 64 -1.58 0.67 -4.74
CA TRP A 64 -2.93 0.29 -4.33
C TRP A 64 -3.85 0.28 -5.54
N ASP A 65 -4.15 -0.91 -6.05
CA ASP A 65 -5.08 -1.11 -7.17
C ASP A 65 -6.25 -1.97 -6.70
N LEU A 66 -7.26 -1.30 -6.14
CA LEU A 66 -8.42 -1.97 -5.56
C LEU A 66 -9.34 -2.49 -6.68
N PRO A 67 -9.91 -3.70 -6.54
CA PRO A 67 -10.84 -4.24 -7.53
C PRO A 67 -12.18 -3.51 -7.47
N GLU A 68 -12.77 -3.24 -8.64
CA GLU A 68 -14.10 -2.60 -8.75
C GLU A 68 -15.24 -3.47 -8.20
N SER A 69 -15.00 -4.77 -7.98
CA SER A 69 -16.00 -5.72 -7.48
C SER A 69 -16.33 -5.58 -5.99
N ILE A 70 -15.65 -4.69 -5.26
CA ILE A 70 -15.80 -4.52 -3.82
C ILE A 70 -15.70 -3.03 -3.45
N SER A 71 -16.39 -2.62 -2.38
CA SER A 71 -16.26 -1.24 -1.88
C SER A 71 -14.88 -1.00 -1.26
N ASN A 72 -14.43 0.25 -1.27
CA ASN A 72 -13.13 0.64 -0.71
C ASN A 72 -13.05 0.32 0.78
N GLU A 73 -14.13 0.52 1.52
CA GLU A 73 -14.21 0.29 2.97
C GLU A 73 -14.02 -1.19 3.28
N LYS A 74 -14.65 -2.07 2.49
CA LYS A 74 -14.54 -3.51 2.67
C LYS A 74 -13.18 -4.05 2.19
N ALA A 75 -12.59 -3.44 1.17
CA ALA A 75 -11.21 -3.75 0.79
C ALA A 75 -10.23 -3.37 1.92
N VAL A 76 -10.38 -2.16 2.48
CA VAL A 76 -9.57 -1.67 3.60
C VAL A 76 -9.77 -2.54 4.84
N SER A 77 -10.99 -3.00 5.13
CA SER A 77 -11.24 -3.91 6.26
C SER A 77 -10.48 -5.22 6.08
N TYR A 78 -10.49 -5.82 4.88
CA TYR A 78 -9.72 -7.04 4.60
C TYR A 78 -8.21 -6.81 4.68
N LEU A 79 -7.71 -5.68 4.20
CA LEU A 79 -6.29 -5.34 4.31
C LEU A 79 -5.86 -5.13 5.76
N ASN A 80 -6.71 -4.51 6.59
CA ASN A 80 -6.43 -4.33 8.01
C ASN A 80 -6.53 -5.63 8.80
N GLU A 81 -7.43 -6.54 8.40
CA GLU A 81 -7.64 -7.81 9.10
C GLU A 81 -6.58 -8.86 8.75
N PHE A 82 -6.19 -8.97 7.47
CA PHE A 82 -5.31 -10.03 6.98
C PHE A 82 -3.90 -9.54 6.58
N GLY A 83 -3.71 -8.24 6.39
CA GLY A 83 -2.43 -7.63 6.07
C GLY A 83 -1.45 -7.64 7.24
N LYS A 84 -0.27 -7.04 7.04
CA LYS A 84 0.72 -6.85 8.11
C LYS A 84 0.18 -5.80 9.07
N ALA A 85 0.28 -6.07 10.37
CA ALA A 85 -0.08 -5.10 11.39
C ALA A 85 0.71 -3.78 11.16
N PRO A 86 0.03 -2.62 11.14
CA PRO A 86 0.71 -1.36 10.93
C PRO A 86 1.66 -1.09 12.10
N GLN A 87 2.89 -0.66 11.78
CA GLN A 87 3.85 -0.23 12.78
C GLN A 87 3.31 1.02 13.50
N ALA A 88 3.47 1.06 14.83
CA ALA A 88 3.10 2.24 15.59
C ALA A 88 3.97 3.44 15.19
N LEU A 89 3.35 4.57 14.85
CA LEU A 89 4.02 5.77 14.32
C LEU A 89 5.07 6.41 15.25
N PHE A 90 5.11 6.01 16.53
CA PHE A 90 5.90 6.68 17.56
C PHE A 90 6.68 5.72 18.48
N THR A 91 6.99 4.50 18.05
CA THR A 91 7.79 3.56 18.87
C THR A 91 9.25 3.56 18.44
N ASN A 92 10.14 4.04 19.33
CA ASN A 92 11.61 4.01 19.18
C ASN A 92 12.24 2.64 19.52
N ALA A 93 11.43 1.60 19.73
CA ALA A 93 11.96 0.26 19.91
C ALA A 93 12.43 -0.26 18.55
N ALA A 94 13.63 -0.84 18.50
CA ALA A 94 14.07 -1.61 17.34
C ALA A 94 12.94 -2.56 16.95
N SER A 95 12.35 -2.35 15.77
CA SER A 95 11.19 -3.08 15.27
C SER A 95 11.41 -4.59 15.43
N THR A 96 10.79 -5.19 16.46
CA THR A 96 10.67 -6.65 16.62
C THR A 96 9.54 -7.16 15.73
N ASP A 97 9.39 -6.60 14.53
CA ASP A 97 8.45 -7.10 13.55
C ASP A 97 8.82 -8.54 13.19
N PRO A 98 7.85 -9.48 13.21
CA PRO A 98 8.08 -10.86 12.84
C PRO A 98 8.53 -10.95 11.39
N SER A 99 9.41 -11.91 11.12
CA SER A 99 9.78 -12.28 9.75
C SER A 99 8.55 -12.80 9.00
N GLN A 100 8.42 -12.51 7.71
CA GLN A 100 7.23 -12.82 6.91
C GLN A 100 7.57 -13.89 5.87
N LEU A 101 6.98 -15.08 6.04
CA LEU A 101 7.14 -16.20 5.12
C LEU A 101 5.86 -16.42 4.31
N VAL A 102 5.97 -16.50 2.99
CA VAL A 102 4.88 -16.97 2.11
C VAL A 102 5.26 -18.32 1.52
N VAL A 103 4.40 -19.32 1.75
CA VAL A 103 4.50 -20.66 1.17
C VAL A 103 3.36 -20.84 0.18
N MET A 104 3.69 -20.89 -1.11
CA MET A 104 2.72 -21.16 -2.17
C MET A 104 2.79 -22.64 -2.57
N LEU A 105 1.70 -23.37 -2.35
CA LEU A 105 1.56 -24.76 -2.73
C LEU A 105 0.68 -24.86 -3.96
N GLU A 106 1.21 -25.39 -5.05
CA GLU A 106 0.48 -25.62 -6.30
C GLU A 106 0.11 -27.09 -6.46
N GLY A 107 -1.07 -27.36 -7.01
CA GLY A 107 -1.53 -28.71 -7.33
C GLY A 107 -2.17 -29.45 -6.17
N ILE A 108 -2.73 -28.70 -5.21
CA ILE A 108 -3.42 -29.28 -4.06
C ILE A 108 -4.67 -30.03 -4.52
N THR A 109 -4.77 -31.31 -4.13
CA THR A 109 -5.97 -32.11 -4.31
C THR A 109 -6.96 -31.87 -3.17
N ALA A 110 -8.20 -32.34 -3.33
CA ALA A 110 -9.22 -32.20 -2.27
C ALA A 110 -8.83 -32.92 -0.96
N ASP A 111 -8.07 -34.01 -1.03
CA ASP A 111 -7.63 -34.76 0.15
C ASP A 111 -6.39 -34.13 0.80
N ASP A 112 -5.49 -33.55 0.01
CA ASP A 112 -4.39 -32.74 0.51
C ASP A 112 -4.92 -31.51 1.26
N ALA A 113 -5.95 -30.85 0.72
CA ALA A 113 -6.59 -29.69 1.37
C ALA A 113 -7.16 -30.05 2.75
N LYS A 114 -7.85 -31.19 2.88
CA LYS A 114 -8.35 -31.69 4.17
C LYS A 114 -7.22 -32.01 5.15
N THR A 115 -6.11 -32.54 4.64
CA THR A 115 -4.93 -32.86 5.45
C THR A 115 -4.28 -31.59 5.98
N LEU A 116 -4.05 -30.61 5.10
CA LEU A 116 -3.53 -29.29 5.47
C LEU A 116 -4.43 -28.59 6.48
N GLN A 117 -5.75 -28.61 6.27
CA GLN A 117 -6.71 -28.02 7.20
C GLN A 117 -6.53 -28.60 8.62
N LYS A 118 -6.49 -29.93 8.76
CA LYS A 118 -6.32 -30.59 10.05
C LYS A 118 -5.01 -30.21 10.75
N SER A 119 -3.92 -30.07 10.00
CA SER A 119 -2.60 -29.75 10.55
C SER A 119 -2.47 -28.27 10.91
N LEU A 120 -2.95 -27.37 10.05
CA LEU A 120 -2.73 -25.93 10.14
C LEU A 120 -3.80 -25.23 10.97
N ALA A 121 -5.09 -25.54 10.77
CA ALA A 121 -6.16 -24.84 11.47
C ALA A 121 -7.43 -25.70 11.58
N THR A 122 -7.75 -26.13 12.80
CA THR A 122 -8.93 -26.94 13.10
C THR A 122 -10.25 -26.28 12.66
N SER A 123 -10.29 -24.93 12.67
CA SER A 123 -11.46 -24.13 12.32
C SER A 123 -11.61 -23.87 10.81
N GLY A 124 -10.68 -24.33 9.98
CA GLY A 124 -10.65 -24.02 8.54
C GLY A 124 -9.61 -22.98 8.15
N PRO A 125 -9.51 -22.65 6.85
CA PRO A 125 -8.63 -21.59 6.37
C PRO A 125 -9.06 -20.23 6.90
N THR A 126 -8.11 -19.30 6.95
CA THR A 126 -8.33 -17.92 7.39
C THR A 126 -9.22 -17.17 6.40
N PHE A 127 -8.98 -17.35 5.10
CA PHE A 127 -9.85 -16.87 4.04
C PHE A 127 -9.65 -17.71 2.78
N ARG A 128 -10.49 -17.46 1.78
CA ARG A 128 -10.43 -18.12 0.48
C ARG A 128 -10.20 -17.12 -0.63
N VAL A 129 -9.44 -17.49 -1.65
CA VAL A 129 -9.39 -16.76 -2.92
C VAL A 129 -10.44 -17.37 -3.83
N GLY A 130 -11.57 -16.67 -4.01
CA GLY A 130 -12.75 -17.20 -4.70
C GLY A 130 -12.49 -17.61 -6.15
N ASP A 131 -11.63 -16.85 -6.83
CA ASP A 131 -11.27 -17.01 -8.23
C ASP A 131 -9.79 -17.36 -8.37
N ALA A 132 -9.45 -18.59 -7.97
CA ALA A 132 -8.08 -19.07 -7.90
C ALA A 132 -7.30 -18.83 -9.23
N PRO A 133 -6.19 -18.08 -9.20
CA PRO A 133 -5.39 -17.76 -10.38
C PRO A 133 -4.63 -18.97 -10.95
N SER A 134 -4.22 -18.88 -12.22
CA SER A 134 -3.44 -19.95 -12.87
C SER A 134 -1.98 -20.00 -12.43
N ILE A 135 -1.29 -21.10 -12.76
CA ILE A 135 0.17 -21.21 -12.53
C ILE A 135 0.95 -20.08 -13.22
N THR A 136 0.52 -19.68 -14.41
CA THR A 136 1.12 -18.56 -15.14
C THR A 136 0.92 -17.24 -14.40
N ALA A 137 -0.22 -17.05 -13.75
CA ALA A 137 -0.44 -15.87 -12.92
C ALA A 137 0.47 -15.87 -11.70
N ASN A 138 0.69 -17.03 -11.09
CA ASN A 138 1.64 -17.19 -9.98
C ASN A 138 3.07 -16.88 -10.44
N ASP A 139 3.50 -17.38 -11.60
CA ASP A 139 4.80 -17.05 -12.17
C ASP A 139 4.97 -15.52 -12.32
N MET A 140 3.95 -14.81 -12.81
CA MET A 140 3.99 -13.35 -12.94
C MET A 140 3.98 -12.62 -11.59
N LEU A 141 3.24 -13.13 -10.60
CA LEU A 141 3.27 -12.58 -9.24
C LEU A 141 4.71 -12.64 -8.69
N LEU A 142 5.37 -13.79 -8.82
CA LEU A 142 6.72 -14.01 -8.33
C LEU A 142 7.78 -13.22 -9.11
N ALA A 143 7.62 -13.10 -10.43
CA ALA A 143 8.60 -12.46 -11.30
C ALA A 143 8.47 -10.93 -11.37
N ASN A 144 7.28 -10.37 -11.20
CA ASN A 144 7.02 -8.94 -11.44
C ASN A 144 6.52 -8.23 -10.19
N ASP A 145 5.49 -8.79 -9.53
CA ASP A 145 4.82 -8.09 -8.43
C ASP A 145 5.66 -8.08 -7.16
N LEU A 146 6.25 -9.22 -6.77
CA LEU A 146 7.10 -9.29 -5.57
C LEU A 146 8.38 -8.42 -5.70
N PRO A 147 9.11 -8.43 -6.83
CA PRO A 147 10.26 -7.54 -7.00
C PRO A 147 9.88 -6.05 -7.00
N SER A 148 8.66 -5.69 -7.42
CA SER A 148 8.19 -4.29 -7.38
C SER A 148 8.12 -3.72 -5.95
N VAL A 149 7.99 -4.59 -4.94
CA VAL A 149 8.03 -4.24 -3.52
C VAL A 149 9.36 -4.61 -2.84
N GLY A 150 10.42 -4.86 -3.61
CA GLY A 150 11.76 -5.13 -3.07
C GLY A 150 11.97 -6.56 -2.56
N VAL A 151 11.10 -7.50 -2.91
CA VAL A 151 11.20 -8.90 -2.47
C VAL A 151 11.78 -9.75 -3.58
N THR A 152 12.93 -10.37 -3.32
CA THR A 152 13.56 -11.30 -4.27
C THR A 152 13.16 -12.73 -3.93
N VAL A 153 12.56 -13.43 -4.89
CA VAL A 153 12.21 -14.84 -4.76
C VAL A 153 13.47 -15.69 -4.97
N LYS A 154 13.80 -16.53 -3.99
CA LYS A 154 14.95 -17.43 -4.02
C LYS A 154 14.47 -18.88 -3.97
N ASN A 155 15.11 -19.77 -4.73
CA ASN A 155 14.79 -21.19 -4.68
C ASN A 155 15.37 -21.79 -3.40
N CYS A 156 14.49 -22.11 -2.45
CA CYS A 156 14.87 -22.67 -1.16
C CYS A 156 14.10 -23.93 -0.82
N ALA A 157 14.81 -24.89 -0.25
CA ALA A 157 14.20 -26.04 0.40
C ALA A 157 13.40 -25.58 1.64
N PHE A 158 12.33 -26.30 1.96
CA PHE A 158 11.37 -25.88 2.98
C PHE A 158 11.99 -25.74 4.37
N ASP A 159 12.86 -26.67 4.76
CA ASP A 159 13.62 -26.66 6.02
C ASP A 159 14.46 -25.39 6.20
N LYS A 160 15.01 -24.85 5.11
CA LYS A 160 15.77 -23.60 5.12
C LYS A 160 14.86 -22.37 5.06
N ALA A 161 13.72 -22.49 4.39
CA ALA A 161 12.77 -21.39 4.26
C ALA A 161 12.09 -21.04 5.58
N ILE A 162 11.84 -22.03 6.45
CA ILE A 162 11.26 -21.83 7.79
C ILE A 162 12.26 -21.32 8.83
N ASN A 163 13.53 -21.13 8.46
CA ASN A 163 14.57 -20.55 9.32
C ASN A 163 14.85 -19.09 8.89
N PRO A 164 14.41 -18.07 9.64
CA PRO A 164 14.60 -16.67 9.29
C PRO A 164 16.06 -16.21 9.27
N PHE A 165 16.98 -16.97 9.87
CA PHE A 165 18.42 -16.68 9.87
C PHE A 165 19.16 -17.24 8.65
N ALA A 166 18.47 -17.98 7.78
CA ALA A 166 19.04 -18.50 6.54
C ALA A 166 19.13 -17.39 5.47
N GLU A 167 20.14 -16.52 5.55
CA GLU A 167 20.30 -15.35 4.64
C GLU A 167 20.18 -15.69 3.14
N GLN A 168 20.58 -16.91 2.75
CA GLN A 168 20.44 -17.39 1.38
C GLN A 168 18.98 -17.57 0.91
N CYS A 169 18.00 -17.58 1.82
CA CYS A 169 16.58 -17.75 1.53
C CYS A 169 15.74 -16.49 1.77
N TRP A 170 16.28 -15.52 2.49
CA TRP A 170 15.54 -14.34 2.92
C TRP A 170 16.03 -13.07 2.21
N SER A 171 15.12 -12.14 1.98
CA SER A 171 15.36 -10.78 1.48
C SER A 171 14.99 -9.82 2.60
N GLY A 172 15.95 -9.48 3.45
CA GLY A 172 15.66 -8.82 4.72
C GLY A 172 14.81 -9.72 5.61
N LYS A 173 13.65 -9.23 6.06
CA LYS A 173 12.70 -9.98 6.91
C LYS A 173 11.63 -10.74 6.13
N SER A 174 11.76 -10.90 4.82
CA SER A 174 10.72 -11.53 3.99
C SER A 174 11.27 -12.68 3.13
N SER A 175 10.50 -13.76 3.01
CA SER A 175 10.83 -14.92 2.19
C SER A 175 9.59 -15.48 1.49
N VAL A 176 9.77 -15.95 0.26
CA VAL A 176 8.72 -16.57 -0.54
C VAL A 176 9.26 -17.85 -1.16
N VAL A 177 8.55 -18.95 -0.93
CA VAL A 177 8.84 -20.24 -1.53
C VAL A 177 7.61 -20.81 -2.22
N ARG A 178 7.85 -21.47 -3.35
CA ARG A 178 6.82 -22.13 -4.15
C ARG A 178 7.16 -23.60 -4.31
N PHE A 179 6.17 -24.45 -4.06
CA PHE A 179 6.26 -25.89 -4.25
C PHE A 179 5.11 -26.40 -5.11
N ASP A 180 5.41 -27.31 -6.03
CA ASP A 180 4.41 -28.02 -6.84
C ASP A 180 4.27 -29.43 -6.27
N THR A 181 3.14 -29.74 -5.65
CA THR A 181 2.91 -31.02 -4.97
C THR A 181 2.93 -32.22 -5.90
N LYS A 182 2.72 -32.00 -7.21
CA LYS A 182 2.88 -33.04 -8.23
C LYS A 182 4.35 -33.39 -8.49
N LYS A 183 5.25 -32.42 -8.32
CA LYS A 183 6.69 -32.62 -8.51
C LYS A 183 7.36 -33.11 -7.23
N ASP A 184 6.92 -32.57 -6.10
CA ASP A 184 7.44 -32.90 -4.78
C ASP A 184 6.27 -33.02 -3.80
N SER A 185 5.81 -34.25 -3.57
CA SER A 185 4.74 -34.54 -2.62
C SER A 185 5.23 -34.51 -1.16
N SER A 186 6.55 -34.55 -0.93
CA SER A 186 7.11 -34.59 0.43
C SER A 186 6.88 -33.29 1.20
N ILE A 187 6.68 -32.17 0.48
CA ILE A 187 6.39 -30.87 1.07
C ILE A 187 5.18 -30.87 2.00
N LEU A 188 4.13 -31.65 1.68
CA LEU A 188 2.92 -31.72 2.50
C LEU A 188 3.20 -32.40 3.84
N VAL A 189 4.08 -33.40 3.84
CA VAL A 189 4.55 -34.08 5.04
C VAL A 189 5.41 -33.13 5.86
N SER A 190 6.41 -32.48 5.24
CA SER A 190 7.29 -31.53 5.92
C SER A 190 6.51 -30.36 6.53
N LEU A 191 5.52 -29.83 5.82
CA LEU A 191 4.65 -28.76 6.33
C LEU A 191 3.79 -29.22 7.51
N THR A 192 3.24 -30.44 7.43
CA THR A 192 2.43 -31.02 8.51
C THR A 192 3.25 -31.27 9.77
N GLU A 193 4.46 -31.82 9.63
CA GLU A 193 5.38 -32.08 10.74
C GLU A 193 5.85 -30.78 11.41
N ASN A 194 6.04 -29.71 10.63
CA ASN A 194 6.47 -28.40 11.13
C ASN A 194 5.32 -27.46 11.48
N ALA A 195 4.05 -27.88 11.35
CA ALA A 195 2.90 -27.01 11.60
C ALA A 195 2.89 -26.43 13.03
N THR A 196 3.27 -27.24 14.03
CA THR A 196 3.39 -26.79 15.42
C THR A 196 4.51 -25.77 15.60
N LEU A 197 5.66 -25.98 14.97
CA LEU A 197 6.78 -25.04 15.00
C LEU A 197 6.37 -23.69 14.39
N LEU A 198 5.73 -23.70 13.22
CA LEU A 198 5.26 -22.47 12.56
C LEU A 198 4.27 -21.68 13.43
N LYS A 199 3.37 -22.39 14.13
CA LYS A 199 2.45 -21.77 15.10
C LYS A 199 3.18 -21.17 16.30
N GLN A 200 4.22 -21.84 16.80
CA GLN A 200 5.03 -21.34 17.91
C GLN A 200 5.81 -20.07 17.52
N LEU A 201 6.45 -20.08 16.35
CA LEU A 201 7.14 -18.91 15.82
C LEU A 201 6.20 -17.71 15.65
N ALA A 202 4.96 -17.96 15.21
CA ALA A 202 3.93 -16.94 15.10
C ALA A 202 3.48 -16.42 16.47
N ALA A 203 3.27 -17.31 17.45
CA ALA A 203 2.88 -16.94 18.81
C ALA A 203 3.98 -16.13 19.53
N ASN A 204 5.24 -16.43 19.27
CA ASN A 204 6.40 -15.72 19.82
C ASN A 204 6.68 -14.38 19.13
N GLY A 205 5.99 -14.07 18.01
CA GLY A 205 6.28 -12.88 17.21
C GLY A 205 7.61 -12.95 16.46
N GLU A 206 8.16 -14.15 16.25
CA GLU A 206 9.43 -14.35 15.54
C GLU A 206 9.23 -14.43 14.02
N MET A 207 8.17 -15.13 13.60
CA MET A 207 7.84 -15.30 12.19
C MET A 207 6.34 -15.55 11.98
N GLU A 208 5.74 -14.85 11.04
CA GLU A 208 4.38 -15.09 10.58
C GLU A 208 4.42 -15.77 9.20
N THR A 209 3.55 -16.76 9.02
CA THR A 209 3.55 -17.59 7.80
C THR A 209 2.20 -17.53 7.12
N VAL A 210 2.19 -17.22 5.82
CA VAL A 210 1.03 -17.32 4.95
C VAL A 210 1.19 -18.54 4.06
N ILE A 211 0.25 -19.48 4.14
CA ILE A 211 0.23 -20.68 3.30
C ILE A 211 -0.93 -20.58 2.34
N ILE A 212 -0.64 -20.57 1.04
CA ILE A 212 -1.64 -20.52 -0.03
C ILE A 212 -1.70 -21.90 -0.69
N ALA A 213 -2.84 -22.57 -0.54
CA ALA A 213 -3.12 -23.86 -1.14
C ALA A 213 -3.88 -23.68 -2.46
N MET A 214 -3.15 -23.63 -3.57
CA MET A 214 -3.70 -23.49 -4.91
C MET A 214 -4.22 -24.84 -5.42
N PRO A 215 -5.53 -24.98 -5.69
CA PRO A 215 -6.11 -26.26 -6.09
C PRO A 215 -5.66 -26.65 -7.50
N GLU A 216 -5.55 -27.94 -7.77
CA GLU A 216 -5.13 -28.44 -9.09
C GLU A 216 -6.06 -27.97 -10.23
N SER A 217 -7.35 -27.74 -9.94
CA SER A 217 -8.31 -27.18 -10.91
C SER A 217 -7.95 -25.76 -11.39
N SER A 218 -7.21 -24.99 -10.58
CA SER A 218 -6.82 -23.63 -10.93
C SER A 218 -5.63 -23.56 -11.88
N ARG A 219 -4.83 -24.64 -11.98
CA ARG A 219 -3.54 -24.66 -12.72
C ARG A 219 -3.65 -24.09 -14.13
N ASN A 220 -4.69 -24.48 -14.86
CA ASN A 220 -4.94 -24.06 -16.25
C ASN A 220 -6.08 -23.04 -16.39
N SER A 221 -6.42 -22.33 -15.31
CA SER A 221 -7.43 -21.26 -15.31
C SER A 221 -7.12 -20.20 -16.37
N LYS A 222 -8.16 -19.56 -16.90
CA LYS A 222 -8.03 -18.42 -17.83
C LYS A 222 -7.50 -17.16 -17.13
N LEU A 223 -7.49 -17.14 -15.80
CA LEU A 223 -6.98 -16.03 -14.99
C LEU A 223 -5.45 -16.05 -14.99
N ARG A 224 -4.84 -15.27 -15.89
CA ARG A 224 -3.37 -15.18 -16.07
C ARG A 224 -2.70 -14.11 -15.20
N HIS A 225 -3.47 -13.38 -14.39
CA HIS A 225 -2.96 -12.33 -13.53
C HIS A 225 -3.71 -12.30 -12.19
N TRP A 226 -2.98 -11.95 -11.14
CA TRP A 226 -3.54 -11.64 -9.83
C TRP A 226 -4.20 -10.25 -9.78
N SER A 227 -3.84 -9.34 -10.69
CA SER A 227 -4.56 -8.07 -10.91
C SER A 227 -5.46 -8.12 -12.14
N SER A 228 -6.52 -7.30 -12.17
CA SER A 228 -7.28 -6.98 -13.37
C SER A 228 -6.59 -5.94 -14.25
N LYS A 229 -5.65 -5.15 -13.71
CA LYS A 229 -4.90 -4.15 -14.47
C LYS A 229 -3.47 -4.61 -14.78
N PRO A 230 -2.97 -4.36 -16.01
CA PRO A 230 -1.57 -4.51 -16.38
C PRO A 230 -0.63 -3.73 -15.45
N GLU A 231 0.57 -4.26 -15.23
CA GLU A 231 1.59 -3.66 -14.37
C GLU A 231 1.98 -2.23 -14.80
N GLU A 232 2.16 -1.99 -16.10
CA GLU A 232 2.52 -0.65 -16.59
C GLU A 232 1.44 0.40 -16.30
N LEU A 233 0.17 0.05 -16.49
CA LEU A 233 -0.95 0.95 -16.19
C LEU A 233 -1.02 1.23 -14.70
N ARG A 234 -0.77 0.21 -13.88
CA ARG A 234 -0.72 0.34 -12.42
C ARG A 234 0.45 1.18 -11.93
N ARG A 235 1.63 1.07 -12.57
CA ARG A 235 2.79 1.93 -12.25
C ARG A 235 2.50 3.38 -12.62
N ARG A 236 1.89 3.63 -13.78
CA ARG A 236 1.48 4.98 -14.21
C ARG A 236 0.43 5.58 -13.27
N GLN A 237 -0.57 4.82 -12.84
CA GLN A 237 -1.60 5.28 -11.92
C GLN A 237 -1.05 5.55 -10.50
N ALA A 238 -0.02 4.82 -10.06
CA ALA A 238 0.66 5.08 -8.78
C ALA A 238 1.62 6.28 -8.86
N GLU A 239 2.15 6.58 -10.05
CA GLU A 239 2.96 7.77 -10.35
C GLU A 239 2.09 9.02 -10.62
N GLU A 240 0.79 8.85 -10.89
CA GLU A 240 -0.17 9.93 -11.02
C GLU A 240 -0.43 10.52 -9.63
N VAL A 241 -0.01 11.78 -9.45
CA VAL A 241 -0.22 12.55 -8.23
C VAL A 241 -1.72 12.49 -7.90
N MET A 242 -2.06 12.24 -6.63
CA MET A 242 -3.43 12.39 -6.11
C MET A 242 -3.90 13.85 -6.28
N THR A 243 -4.28 14.24 -7.49
CA THR A 243 -5.20 15.35 -7.72
C THR A 243 -6.55 14.83 -7.29
N MET A 244 -6.91 15.13 -6.04
CA MET A 244 -8.28 14.98 -5.57
C MET A 244 -9.16 15.79 -6.50
N THR A 245 -9.81 15.10 -7.44
CA THR A 245 -10.94 15.65 -8.18
C THR A 245 -12.15 15.22 -7.36
N GLU A 246 -12.44 15.98 -6.30
CA GLU A 246 -13.81 16.06 -5.86
C GLU A 246 -14.59 16.64 -7.04
N THR A 247 -15.59 15.88 -7.46
CA THR A 247 -16.61 16.30 -8.40
C THR A 247 -17.29 17.54 -7.85
N ASP A 248 -16.93 18.71 -8.38
CA ASP A 248 -17.79 19.88 -8.34
C ASP A 248 -18.20 20.21 -9.77
N ASP A 249 -19.47 19.93 -10.05
CA ASP A 249 -20.19 20.30 -11.26
C ASP A 249 -20.23 21.83 -11.35
N HIS A 250 -19.23 22.49 -11.96
CA HIS A 250 -19.33 23.82 -12.59
C HIS A 250 -17.99 24.21 -13.25
N ASP A 251 -17.75 23.81 -14.50
CA ASP A 251 -17.57 24.77 -15.61
C ASP A 251 -17.17 24.05 -16.92
N GLN A 252 -17.67 24.63 -18.01
CA GLN A 252 -17.67 24.12 -19.36
C GLN A 252 -16.24 23.95 -19.95
N PRO A 253 -15.95 22.87 -20.71
CA PRO A 253 -14.62 22.66 -21.28
C PRO A 253 -14.33 23.67 -22.39
N ALA A 254 -13.22 24.40 -22.27
CA ALA A 254 -12.64 25.16 -23.38
C ALA A 254 -12.12 24.21 -24.47
N PRO A 255 -12.20 24.59 -25.76
CA PRO A 255 -11.89 23.69 -26.87
C PRO A 255 -10.40 23.31 -26.92
N THR A 256 -10.13 22.01 -26.88
CA THR A 256 -8.82 21.43 -27.13
C THR A 256 -8.45 21.58 -28.60
N THR A 257 -7.61 22.56 -28.90
CA THR A 257 -6.83 22.56 -30.15
C THR A 257 -5.44 21.99 -29.83
N PRO A 258 -4.96 20.96 -30.55
CA PRO A 258 -3.66 20.38 -30.29
C PRO A 258 -2.58 21.34 -30.82
N VAL A 259 -1.89 22.06 -29.93
CA VAL A 259 -0.64 22.73 -30.30
C VAL A 259 0.45 21.66 -30.33
N GLN A 260 0.70 21.12 -31.52
CA GLN A 260 1.95 20.43 -31.85
C GLN A 260 3.12 21.38 -31.55
N SER A 261 3.82 21.15 -30.45
CA SER A 261 5.15 21.75 -30.23
C SER A 261 6.19 20.91 -30.96
N THR A 262 6.60 21.39 -32.14
CA THR A 262 7.74 20.92 -32.93
C THR A 262 9.07 21.42 -32.34
N ALA A 263 9.38 21.02 -31.10
CA ALA A 263 10.73 21.14 -30.56
C ALA A 263 11.37 19.74 -30.45
N PRO A 264 12.52 19.47 -31.08
CA PRO A 264 13.18 18.18 -30.97
C PRO A 264 13.72 18.02 -29.54
N PHE A 265 13.10 17.12 -28.77
CA PHE A 265 13.63 16.64 -27.49
C PHE A 265 14.89 15.81 -27.77
N VAL A 266 16.04 16.48 -27.83
CA VAL A 266 17.35 15.83 -27.90
C VAL A 266 17.85 15.66 -26.47
N GLY A 267 17.64 14.48 -25.90
CA GLY A 267 18.24 14.10 -24.63
C GLY A 267 17.58 12.90 -23.99
N ASN A 268 18.16 11.71 -24.20
CA ASN A 268 17.87 10.53 -23.37
C ASN A 268 18.22 10.87 -21.91
N ALA A 269 17.23 11.24 -21.11
CA ALA A 269 17.38 11.29 -19.65
C ALA A 269 17.38 9.86 -19.13
N GLU A 270 18.55 9.36 -18.73
CA GLU A 270 18.66 8.10 -18.00
C GLU A 270 17.79 8.19 -16.74
N ARG A 271 16.82 7.28 -16.63
CA ARG A 271 15.94 7.15 -15.46
C ARG A 271 16.75 6.58 -14.30
N GLY A 272 17.41 7.45 -13.56
CA GLY A 272 18.13 7.15 -12.33
C GLY A 272 17.82 8.19 -11.24
N THR A 273 17.97 7.79 -9.97
CA THR A 273 17.85 8.69 -8.82
C THR A 273 18.77 9.90 -9.01
N ILE A 274 18.20 11.09 -9.12
CA ILE A 274 18.98 12.32 -9.34
C ILE A 274 19.89 12.55 -8.12
N PRO A 275 21.23 12.54 -8.31
CA PRO A 275 22.17 12.70 -7.22
C PRO A 275 22.05 14.12 -6.62
N SER A 276 22.30 14.24 -5.32
CA SER A 276 22.20 15.51 -4.60
C SER A 276 23.29 16.52 -4.97
N CYS A 277 24.36 16.06 -5.62
CA CYS A 277 25.49 16.86 -6.09
C CYS A 277 26.03 16.28 -7.40
N PHE A 278 26.36 17.15 -8.34
CA PHE A 278 27.09 16.81 -9.56
C PHE A 278 28.54 17.28 -9.47
N GLY A 279 29.46 16.54 -10.11
CA GLY A 279 30.89 16.88 -10.12
C GLY A 279 31.26 18.06 -11.04
N SER A 280 30.40 18.40 -12.00
CA SER A 280 30.60 19.54 -12.91
C SER A 280 29.28 20.23 -13.26
N GLN A 281 29.38 21.49 -13.72
CA GLN A 281 28.23 22.27 -14.18
C GLN A 281 27.54 21.61 -15.39
N ASP A 282 28.31 21.14 -16.38
CA ASP A 282 27.76 20.48 -17.56
C ASP A 282 27.04 19.17 -17.23
N ALA A 283 27.56 18.41 -16.27
CA ALA A 283 26.88 17.20 -15.79
C ALA A 283 25.54 17.54 -15.12
N CYS A 284 25.50 18.62 -14.33
CA CYS A 284 24.26 19.12 -13.73
C CYS A 284 23.24 19.55 -14.80
N VAL A 285 23.66 20.35 -15.78
CA VAL A 285 22.78 20.85 -16.84
C VAL A 285 22.22 19.70 -17.68
N LYS A 286 23.08 18.75 -18.08
CA LYS A 286 22.69 17.60 -18.90
C LYS A 286 21.74 16.65 -18.17
N ALA A 287 21.99 16.39 -16.89
CA ALA A 287 21.18 15.48 -16.09
C ALA A 287 19.84 16.07 -15.65
N THR A 288 19.75 17.39 -15.48
CA THR A 288 18.56 18.08 -14.96
C THR A 288 17.78 18.87 -16.02
N GLY A 289 18.27 18.90 -17.27
CA GLY A 289 17.68 19.70 -18.33
C GLY A 289 17.74 21.20 -18.03
N ASN A 290 18.91 21.67 -17.59
CA ASN A 290 19.10 23.04 -17.06
C ASN A 290 18.07 23.39 -15.96
N CYS A 291 17.96 22.53 -14.94
CA CYS A 291 17.01 22.70 -13.84
C CYS A 291 15.56 22.90 -14.30
N SER A 292 15.14 22.08 -15.27
CA SER A 292 13.81 22.14 -15.87
C SER A 292 13.42 23.52 -16.45
N GLY A 293 14.40 24.39 -16.74
CA GLY A 293 14.16 25.76 -17.20
C GLY A 293 13.68 26.74 -16.13
N HIS A 294 13.63 26.31 -14.87
CA HIS A 294 13.16 27.11 -13.73
C HIS A 294 14.28 27.42 -12.73
N GLY A 295 15.54 27.28 -13.14
CA GLY A 295 16.69 27.47 -12.26
C GLY A 295 18.01 27.43 -13.00
N GLU A 296 19.10 27.55 -12.25
CA GLU A 296 20.47 27.48 -12.76
C GLU A 296 21.32 26.50 -11.95
N CYS A 297 22.21 25.78 -12.62
CA CYS A 297 23.17 24.87 -11.98
C CYS A 297 24.36 25.66 -11.41
N LEU A 298 24.43 25.78 -10.08
CA LEU A 298 25.49 26.52 -9.39
C LEU A 298 26.27 25.61 -8.43
N ASN A 299 27.55 25.93 -8.21
CA ASN A 299 28.34 25.24 -7.20
C ASN A 299 27.92 25.70 -5.80
N LYS A 300 27.34 24.80 -5.01
CA LYS A 300 26.89 25.03 -3.63
C LYS A 300 28.00 25.52 -2.71
N TYR A 301 29.25 25.18 -3.02
CA TYR A 301 30.43 25.53 -2.22
C TYR A 301 31.28 26.65 -2.84
N ALA A 302 30.77 27.35 -3.85
CA ALA A 302 31.41 28.57 -4.35
C ALA A 302 31.35 29.65 -3.27
N ARG A 303 32.51 30.24 -2.96
CA ARG A 303 32.60 31.43 -2.12
C ARG A 303 32.63 32.69 -2.99
N ALA A 304 32.24 33.81 -2.40
CA ALA A 304 32.16 35.11 -3.07
C ALA A 304 33.53 35.64 -3.56
N ASP A 305 34.64 35.06 -3.10
CA ASP A 305 36.02 35.37 -3.49
C ASP A 305 36.49 34.59 -4.75
N GLY A 306 35.59 33.83 -5.38
CA GLY A 306 35.90 33.00 -6.55
C GLY A 306 36.59 31.67 -6.21
N GLN A 307 36.86 31.38 -4.94
CA GLN A 307 37.41 30.10 -4.50
C GLN A 307 36.28 29.13 -4.14
N SER A 308 36.44 27.85 -4.48
CA SER A 308 35.46 26.81 -4.17
C SER A 308 35.98 25.91 -3.05
N ALA A 309 35.18 25.68 -2.00
CA ALA A 309 35.52 24.76 -0.91
C ALA A 309 35.38 23.27 -1.28
N GLY A 310 34.84 23.01 -2.47
CA GLY A 310 34.54 21.69 -3.02
C GLY A 310 33.74 21.82 -4.32
N THR A 311 33.55 20.70 -5.02
CA THR A 311 32.80 20.63 -6.27
C THR A 311 31.46 19.91 -6.03
N CYS A 312 30.39 20.68 -5.77
CA CYS A 312 29.02 20.16 -5.76
C CYS A 312 28.13 21.13 -6.52
N PHE A 313 27.80 20.78 -7.74
CA PHE A 313 26.84 21.51 -8.56
C PHE A 313 25.43 21.02 -8.25
N SER A 314 24.52 21.95 -7.99
CA SER A 314 23.11 21.68 -7.72
C SER A 314 22.23 22.76 -8.32
N CYS A 315 20.97 22.44 -8.58
CA CYS A 315 20.00 23.41 -9.08
C CYS A 315 19.60 24.43 -8.02
N LEU A 316 19.74 25.71 -8.35
CA LEU A 316 19.15 26.83 -7.63
C LEU A 316 17.87 27.23 -8.36
N CYS A 317 16.72 27.04 -7.71
CA CYS A 317 15.42 27.35 -8.30
C CYS A 317 15.11 28.84 -8.20
N LEU A 318 14.69 29.41 -9.32
CA LEU A 318 14.37 30.83 -9.49
C LEU A 318 12.84 30.99 -9.60
N GLY A 319 12.33 32.17 -9.26
CA GLY A 319 10.92 32.48 -9.48
C GLY A 319 10.67 32.84 -10.96
N THR A 320 9.71 32.21 -11.60
CA THR A 320 9.28 32.60 -12.96
C THR A 320 8.08 33.53 -12.87
N LYS A 321 8.15 34.67 -13.55
CA LYS A 321 7.01 35.60 -13.65
C LYS A 321 6.14 35.20 -14.83
N ASN A 322 4.83 35.04 -14.58
CA ASN A 322 3.86 34.87 -15.64
C ASN A 322 3.53 36.25 -16.22
N GLU A 323 3.81 36.46 -17.51
CA GLU A 323 3.63 37.76 -18.17
C GLU A 323 2.16 38.16 -18.31
N THR A 324 1.25 37.19 -18.33
CA THR A 324 -0.19 37.43 -18.54
C THR A 324 -0.91 37.84 -17.24
N THR A 325 -0.50 37.26 -16.10
CA THR A 325 -1.16 37.48 -14.79
C THR A 325 -0.30 38.30 -13.83
N GLY A 326 0.97 38.55 -14.17
CA GLY A 326 1.93 39.24 -13.31
C GLY A 326 2.37 38.45 -12.07
N SER A 327 1.83 37.24 -11.85
CA SER A 327 2.13 36.40 -10.69
C SER A 327 3.51 35.74 -10.82
N VAL A 328 4.24 35.67 -9.69
CA VAL A 328 5.53 34.98 -9.61
C VAL A 328 5.30 33.58 -9.06
N THR A 329 5.66 32.56 -9.83
CA THR A 329 5.65 31.16 -9.37
C THR A 329 7.04 30.81 -8.87
N HIS A 330 7.13 30.43 -7.60
CA HIS A 330 8.34 29.89 -7.01
C HIS A 330 8.42 28.38 -7.25
N TRP A 331 9.61 27.91 -7.58
CA TRP A 331 9.87 26.50 -7.88
C TRP A 331 10.77 25.89 -6.80
N GLY A 332 10.64 24.58 -6.61
CA GLY A 332 11.36 23.80 -5.61
C GLY A 332 11.64 22.38 -6.07
N GLY A 333 12.42 21.66 -5.26
CA GLY A 333 12.88 20.31 -5.54
C GLY A 333 14.26 20.24 -6.21
N LYS A 334 14.82 19.03 -6.32
CA LYS A 334 16.22 18.79 -6.76
C LYS A 334 16.51 19.26 -8.20
N THR A 335 15.47 19.41 -9.02
CA THR A 335 15.57 19.89 -10.42
C THR A 335 14.63 21.05 -10.72
N CYS A 336 14.04 21.71 -9.70
CA CYS A 336 13.08 22.80 -9.89
C CYS A 336 11.83 22.41 -10.69
N SER A 337 11.43 21.14 -10.62
CA SER A 337 10.27 20.60 -11.34
C SER A 337 8.94 20.73 -10.57
N LYS A 338 8.98 21.20 -9.32
CA LYS A 338 7.79 21.33 -8.46
C LYS A 338 7.56 22.79 -8.11
N ILE A 339 6.31 23.18 -7.95
CA ILE A 339 5.96 24.50 -7.42
C ILE A 339 6.22 24.49 -5.91
N ASP A 340 6.83 25.55 -5.39
CA ASP A 340 7.04 25.72 -3.96
C ASP A 340 5.77 26.30 -3.30
N VAL A 341 5.10 25.47 -2.50
CA VAL A 341 3.84 25.81 -1.79
C VAL A 341 4.10 26.01 -0.29
N SER A 342 5.36 26.03 0.15
CA SER A 342 5.70 26.14 1.57
C SER A 342 5.18 27.44 2.20
N VAL A 343 5.34 28.57 1.51
CA VAL A 343 4.90 29.89 1.99
C VAL A 343 3.38 29.99 2.16
N PRO A 344 2.54 29.68 1.14
CA PRO A 344 1.09 29.72 1.33
C PRO A 344 0.62 28.69 2.36
N PHE A 345 1.22 27.50 2.43
CA PHE A 345 0.89 26.50 3.45
C PHE A 345 1.08 27.04 4.87
N TRP A 346 2.23 27.65 5.17
CA TRP A 346 2.50 28.21 6.50
C TRP A 346 1.59 29.38 6.83
N LEU A 347 1.22 30.20 5.84
CA LEU A 347 0.23 31.26 6.02
C LEU A 347 -1.15 30.69 6.38
N PHE A 348 -1.64 29.68 5.66
CA PHE A 348 -2.95 29.09 5.92
C PHE A 348 -3.00 28.33 7.25
N VAL A 349 -2.00 27.49 7.52
CA VAL A 349 -1.96 26.69 8.76
C VAL A 349 -1.72 27.59 9.97
N GLY A 350 -0.76 28.51 9.88
CA GLY A 350 -0.45 29.45 10.97
C GLY A 350 -1.64 30.35 11.29
N PHE A 351 -2.28 30.93 10.27
CA PHE A 351 -3.48 31.73 10.45
C PHE A 351 -4.65 30.92 11.01
N GLY A 352 -4.85 29.69 10.52
CA GLY A 352 -5.90 28.79 11.02
C GLY A 352 -5.73 28.47 12.50
N ILE A 353 -4.51 28.11 12.93
CA ILE A 353 -4.21 27.85 14.34
C ILE A 353 -4.44 29.09 15.20
N ALA A 354 -4.00 30.26 14.74
CA ALA A 354 -4.21 31.51 15.47
C ALA A 354 -5.70 31.86 15.63
N MET A 355 -6.51 31.63 14.58
CA MET A 355 -7.96 31.91 14.59
C MET A 355 -8.69 30.97 15.57
N VAL A 356 -8.39 29.67 15.52
CA VAL A 356 -8.94 28.68 16.47
C VAL A 356 -8.52 29.01 17.90
N GLY A 357 -7.25 29.36 18.12
CA GLY A 357 -6.75 29.77 19.44
C GLY A 357 -7.43 31.04 19.97
N THR A 358 -7.74 31.99 19.10
CA THR A 358 -8.48 33.20 19.48
C THR A 358 -9.91 32.88 19.88
N LEU A 359 -10.59 31.99 19.14
CA LEU A 359 -11.94 31.55 19.47
C LEU A 359 -12.01 30.79 20.79
N THR A 360 -11.09 29.86 21.03
CA THR A 360 -11.06 29.10 22.30
C THR A 360 -10.76 30.01 23.48
N PHE A 361 -9.85 30.98 23.31
CA PHE A 361 -9.56 31.98 24.33
C PHE A 361 -10.77 32.88 24.64
N ALA A 362 -11.48 33.36 23.61
CA ALA A 362 -12.68 34.18 23.79
C ALA A 362 -13.80 33.42 24.50
N ILE A 363 -14.03 32.16 24.13
CA ILE A 363 -14.99 31.28 24.80
C ILE A 363 -14.58 31.06 26.27
N GLY A 364 -13.29 30.82 26.54
CA GLY A 364 -12.77 30.66 27.89
C GLY A 364 -13.03 31.87 28.79
N LEU A 365 -12.87 33.10 28.27
CA LEU A 365 -13.21 34.31 29.01
C LEU A 365 -14.71 34.42 29.33
N LEU A 366 -15.59 34.03 28.41
CA LEU A 366 -17.04 34.02 28.66
C LEU A 366 -17.44 33.02 29.75
N PHE A 367 -16.83 31.83 29.77
CA PHE A 367 -17.05 30.84 30.84
C PHE A 367 -16.51 31.34 32.18
N SER A 368 -15.34 31.98 32.20
CA SER A 368 -14.75 32.51 33.43
C SER A 368 -15.59 33.63 34.09
N VAL A 369 -16.37 34.40 33.30
CA VAL A 369 -17.30 35.40 33.83
C VAL A 369 -18.64 34.77 34.27
N GLY A 370 -19.06 33.68 33.63
CA GLY A 370 -20.29 32.97 33.98
C GLY A 370 -20.22 32.19 35.31
N GLU A 371 -19.02 31.84 35.77
CA GLU A 371 -18.81 31.11 37.03
C GLU A 371 -18.57 32.01 38.25
N GLU A 372 -18.54 33.34 38.09
CA GLU A 372 -18.54 34.25 39.23
C GLU A 372 -19.88 34.20 39.96
N LYS A 373 -19.87 33.62 41.16
CA LYS A 373 -21.01 33.64 42.08
C LYS A 373 -21.38 35.07 42.41
N LEU A 374 -22.50 35.55 41.85
CA LEU A 374 -23.21 36.72 42.35
C LEU A 374 -23.41 36.55 43.87
N PRO A 375 -22.94 37.48 44.72
CA PRO A 375 -23.16 37.40 46.15
C PRO A 375 -24.67 37.36 46.40
N GLY A 376 -25.14 36.28 47.01
CA GLY A 376 -26.54 36.01 47.27
C GLY A 376 -27.14 37.03 48.24
N VAL A 377 -27.64 38.14 47.70
CA VAL A 377 -28.49 39.11 48.42
C VAL A 377 -29.88 39.13 47.79
N ILE A 378 -30.55 37.99 47.80
CA ILE A 378 -32.02 37.89 47.84
C ILE A 378 -32.33 36.76 48.82
N GLY A 379 -32.49 37.07 50.11
CA GLY A 379 -32.76 36.04 51.12
C GLY A 379 -32.78 36.48 52.60
N ALA A 380 -32.54 37.76 52.91
CA ALA A 380 -32.77 38.28 54.26
C ALA A 380 -34.23 38.75 54.41
N GLY A 381 -35.17 37.81 54.27
CA GLY A 381 -36.57 37.99 54.62
C GLY A 381 -36.74 37.94 56.14
N VAL A 382 -36.98 39.10 56.73
CA VAL A 382 -37.29 39.35 58.14
C VAL A 382 -38.45 38.48 58.66
N SER A 383 -38.23 37.78 59.78
CA SER A 383 -39.27 37.54 60.77
C SER A 383 -38.67 37.76 62.16
N LYS A 384 -39.02 38.90 62.75
CA LYS A 384 -38.77 39.20 64.17
C LYS A 384 -39.90 38.58 64.99
N THR A 385 -39.49 37.81 65.98
CA THR A 385 -40.26 37.34 67.13
C THR A 385 -40.96 38.49 67.83
N LYS A 386 -42.23 38.31 68.21
CA LYS A 386 -42.77 38.83 69.45
C LYS A 386 -43.73 37.82 70.05
#